data_AF-F1N1V2-F1
#
_entry.id   AF-F1N1V2-F1
#
_cell.length_a   1.000
_cell.length_b   1.000
_cell.length_c   1.000
_cell.angle_alpha   90.00
_cell.angle_beta   90.00
_cell.angle_gamma   90.00
#
_symmetry.space_group_name_H-M   'P 1'
#
loop_
_entity.id
_entity.type
_entity.pdbx_description
1 polymer ?
#
loop_
_entity_poly.entity_id
_entity_poly.type
_entity_poly.pdbx_seq_one_letter_code
_entity_poly.pdbx_strand_id
1 'polypeptide(L)'
;MSGHRSTRKRCGDSHPESPLGFGHMSTPGCVLNKLFQLPTPPLSRHQLKRLEEHRYQSAGRSLLEPLMQGYWEWLVGRVPSWIAPNLITIIGLSINICTTVLLVFYCPTATEQAPLWAYIACACGLFIYQSLDAIDGKQARRTNSSSPLGELFDHGCDSLSTVFVVLGTCIAVQLGTNPDWMFFCCFAGTFMFYCAHWQTYVSGTLRFGILDVTESQIIIIICQLLTGTLGPWFWNFTVTARIYMLSNEQWRELNKDGTFVMHRVIKKQKFKSLPGGISQTNRIDVTEVQIFIIIMHLLAVIGGPPFWQSMIPVLNIQMKLFPALCTVAGTIFSCTNYFRVIFTGGVGKNGSTIAGTSVLSPFLHIGSVITLAAMIYKKSAVQLFEKHPCLYILTFGFVSAKITNKLVVAHMTKSEMHLHDTAFIGPALLFLDQYFNSFIDEYIVLWIALVFSFFDLIRYCVSVCNQIASHLHIHVFRIKVSTAHSNHH
;
A
#
# COMPACT_ATOMS: atom_id res chain seq x y z
N MET A 1 -27.82 66.43 -39.08
CA MET A 1 -28.35 65.18 -38.51
C MET A 1 -28.62 65.42 -37.02
N SER A 2 -29.89 65.25 -36.65
CA SER A 2 -30.53 65.40 -35.33
C SER A 2 -29.71 64.80 -34.16
N GLY A 3 -29.70 65.25 -32.91
CA GLY A 3 -30.47 66.29 -32.21
C GLY A 3 -30.50 65.99 -30.70
N HIS A 4 -30.25 67.03 -29.90
CA HIS A 4 -30.70 67.26 -28.51
C HIS A 4 -30.06 66.62 -27.26
N ARG A 5 -30.16 67.44 -26.20
CA ARG A 5 -29.48 67.55 -24.91
C ARG A 5 -30.57 67.45 -23.84
N SER A 6 -30.38 66.73 -22.72
CA SER A 6 -30.90 67.13 -21.39
C SER A 6 -30.59 66.12 -20.27
N THR A 7 -30.26 66.70 -19.13
CA THR A 7 -30.02 66.23 -17.75
C THR A 7 -31.26 65.72 -16.98
N ARG A 8 -31.09 64.73 -16.08
CA ARG A 8 -31.64 64.65 -14.68
C ARG A 8 -31.22 63.30 -14.05
N LYS A 9 -30.38 63.27 -13.00
CA LYS A 9 -30.63 63.28 -11.53
C LYS A 9 -31.27 61.99 -10.93
N ARG A 10 -30.44 61.33 -10.08
CA ARG A 10 -30.70 60.79 -8.73
C ARG A 10 -31.61 59.55 -8.57
N CYS A 11 -31.08 58.48 -7.97
CA CYS A 11 -31.25 58.18 -6.54
C CYS A 11 -30.26 57.10 -6.10
N GLY A 12 -29.60 57.33 -4.97
CA GLY A 12 -28.74 56.36 -4.31
C GLY A 12 -29.48 55.56 -3.24
N ASP A 13 -28.66 54.71 -2.62
CA ASP A 13 -28.72 54.17 -1.27
C ASP A 13 -29.39 52.81 -1.01
N SER A 14 -28.52 51.96 -0.45
CA SER A 14 -28.72 51.15 0.75
C SER A 14 -29.44 49.80 0.64
N HIS A 15 -28.72 48.77 1.11
CA HIS A 15 -29.18 47.44 1.51
C HIS A 15 -30.52 47.45 2.26
N PRO A 16 -31.19 46.30 2.26
CA PRO A 16 -31.73 45.77 3.49
C PRO A 16 -31.03 44.45 3.84
N GLU A 17 -30.33 44.48 4.98
CA GLU A 17 -30.19 43.30 5.83
C GLU A 17 -31.55 42.91 6.41
N SER A 18 -31.66 41.60 6.72
CA SER A 18 -32.46 40.98 7.79
C SER A 18 -33.96 40.75 7.55
N PRO A 19 -34.64 39.96 8.42
CA PRO A 19 -34.34 38.61 8.91
C PRO A 19 -35.57 37.68 8.71
N LEU A 20 -35.43 36.37 8.96
CA LEU A 20 -36.46 35.36 9.32
C LEU A 20 -35.89 34.00 8.89
N GLY A 21 -35.43 33.12 9.78
CA GLY A 21 -36.22 32.61 10.90
C GLY A 21 -37.07 31.42 10.46
N PHE A 22 -36.48 30.40 9.84
CA PHE A 22 -37.06 29.06 9.79
C PHE A 22 -36.02 28.07 10.29
N GLY A 23 -36.27 27.52 11.48
CA GLY A 23 -35.44 26.50 12.09
C GLY A 23 -35.40 25.27 11.19
N HIS A 24 -34.28 25.11 10.47
CA HIS A 24 -33.98 23.83 9.85
C HIS A 24 -33.22 23.01 10.89
N MET A 25 -33.90 21.98 11.41
CA MET A 25 -33.27 20.88 12.13
C MET A 25 -31.93 20.55 11.47
N SER A 26 -30.85 20.77 12.20
CA SER A 26 -29.52 20.31 11.84
C SER A 26 -29.59 18.79 11.75
N THR A 27 -29.75 18.27 10.54
CA THR A 27 -29.55 16.85 10.28
C THR A 27 -28.12 16.50 10.71
N PRO A 28 -27.89 15.38 11.41
CA PRO A 28 -26.56 14.97 11.85
C PRO A 28 -25.51 14.97 10.72
N GLY A 29 -25.97 14.71 9.48
CA GLY A 29 -25.13 14.76 8.28
C GLY A 29 -24.56 16.15 7.94
N CYS A 30 -25.21 17.26 8.31
CA CYS A 30 -24.71 18.61 7.99
C CYS A 30 -23.52 19.02 8.89
N VAL A 31 -23.55 18.64 10.16
CA VAL A 31 -22.46 18.89 11.12
C VAL A 31 -21.25 18.01 10.80
N LEU A 32 -21.49 16.73 10.47
CA LEU A 32 -20.43 15.81 10.07
C LEU A 32 -19.72 16.29 8.79
N ASN A 33 -20.47 16.79 7.80
CA ASN A 33 -19.88 17.32 6.57
C ASN A 33 -18.98 18.55 6.83
N LYS A 34 -19.38 19.44 7.74
CA LYS A 34 -18.56 20.60 8.14
C LYS A 34 -17.29 20.19 8.88
N LEU A 35 -17.31 19.10 9.65
CA LEU A 35 -16.13 18.61 10.38
C LEU A 35 -15.02 18.11 9.44
N PHE A 36 -15.39 17.49 8.31
CA PHE A 36 -14.45 16.93 7.33
C PHE A 36 -14.11 17.87 6.16
N GLN A 37 -14.77 19.02 6.02
CA GLN A 37 -14.43 19.99 4.98
C GLN A 37 -13.21 20.83 5.38
N LEU A 38 -12.15 20.82 4.57
CA LEU A 38 -10.98 21.68 4.79
C LEU A 38 -11.36 23.17 4.71
N PRO A 39 -10.75 24.04 5.54
CA PRO A 39 -11.03 25.48 5.51
C PRO A 39 -10.71 26.13 4.15
N THR A 40 -9.70 25.61 3.47
CA THR A 40 -9.33 25.96 2.11
C THR A 40 -9.55 24.77 1.17
N PRO A 41 -10.02 25.01 -0.05
CA PRO A 41 -10.21 23.94 -1.03
C PRO A 41 -8.85 23.28 -1.35
N PRO A 42 -8.75 21.94 -1.31
CA PRO A 42 -7.48 21.24 -1.52
C PRO A 42 -6.99 21.33 -2.97
N LEU A 43 -7.91 21.50 -3.94
CA LEU A 43 -7.58 21.68 -5.36
C LEU A 43 -7.91 23.08 -5.85
N SER A 44 -7.00 23.66 -6.63
CA SER A 44 -7.26 24.88 -7.38
C SER A 44 -8.19 24.64 -8.57
N ARG A 45 -8.84 25.71 -9.06
CA ARG A 45 -9.68 25.64 -10.27
C ARG A 45 -8.93 25.14 -11.50
N HIS A 46 -7.64 25.46 -11.60
CA HIS A 46 -6.80 25.01 -12.72
C HIS A 46 -6.51 23.50 -12.63
N GLN A 47 -6.23 22.96 -11.44
CA GLN A 47 -6.08 21.53 -11.23
C GLN A 47 -7.38 20.76 -11.55
N LEU A 48 -8.53 21.30 -11.13
CA LEU A 48 -9.84 20.74 -11.43
C LEU A 48 -10.11 20.66 -12.95
N LYS A 49 -9.79 21.70 -13.71
CA LYS A 49 -9.90 21.65 -15.18
C LYS A 49 -8.99 20.59 -15.82
N ARG A 50 -7.75 20.45 -15.33
CA ARG A 50 -6.83 19.42 -15.83
C ARG A 50 -7.32 17.99 -15.54
N LEU A 51 -8.08 17.79 -14.47
CA LEU A 51 -8.71 16.49 -14.18
C LEU A 51 -9.76 16.09 -15.22
N GLU A 52 -10.48 17.04 -15.85
CA GLU A 52 -11.43 16.73 -16.93
C GLU A 52 -10.74 16.11 -18.16
N GLU A 53 -9.50 16.54 -18.41
CA GLU A 53 -8.65 16.06 -19.50
C GLU A 53 -7.93 14.76 -19.15
N HIS A 54 -7.90 14.35 -17.87
CA HIS A 54 -7.20 13.14 -17.42
C HIS A 54 -7.81 11.89 -18.02
N ARG A 55 -6.95 10.97 -18.45
CA ARG A 55 -7.34 9.65 -18.96
C ARG A 55 -6.40 8.62 -18.36
N TYR A 56 -6.99 7.65 -17.66
CA TYR A 56 -6.25 6.53 -17.09
C TYR A 56 -5.48 5.79 -18.17
N GLN A 57 -4.20 5.52 -17.90
CA GLN A 57 -3.34 4.71 -18.74
C GLN A 57 -2.47 3.80 -17.87
N SER A 58 -2.49 2.51 -18.19
CA SER A 58 -1.60 1.53 -17.61
C SER A 58 -0.94 0.67 -18.69
N ALA A 59 0.23 0.13 -18.38
CA ALA A 59 1.02 -0.71 -19.28
C ALA A 59 1.74 -1.81 -18.49
N GLY A 60 2.16 -2.87 -19.18
CA GLY A 60 2.74 -4.04 -18.53
C GLY A 60 1.68 -5.06 -18.15
N ARG A 61 2.14 -6.21 -17.65
CA ARG A 61 1.29 -7.33 -17.28
C ARG A 61 1.97 -8.11 -16.17
N SER A 62 1.29 -8.25 -15.04
CA SER A 62 1.79 -9.08 -13.95
C SER A 62 1.66 -10.56 -14.30
N LEU A 63 2.39 -11.40 -13.58
CA LEU A 63 2.50 -12.83 -13.83
C LEU A 63 1.20 -13.60 -13.61
N LEU A 64 0.56 -13.37 -12.47
CA LEU A 64 -0.64 -14.06 -12.00
C LEU A 64 -1.93 -13.36 -12.41
N GLU A 65 -1.87 -12.09 -12.80
CA GLU A 65 -3.03 -11.37 -13.31
C GLU A 65 -3.77 -12.13 -14.44
N PRO A 66 -3.11 -12.64 -15.52
CA PRO A 66 -3.76 -13.49 -16.54
C PRO A 66 -4.64 -14.61 -15.99
N LEU A 67 -4.16 -15.30 -14.95
CA LEU A 67 -4.85 -16.40 -14.31
C LEU A 67 -6.10 -15.89 -13.60
N MET A 68 -5.92 -14.83 -12.81
CA MET A 68 -6.96 -14.26 -11.97
C MET A 68 -8.04 -13.56 -12.77
N GLN A 69 -7.78 -13.14 -14.01
CA GLN A 69 -8.76 -12.48 -14.88
C GLN A 69 -10.06 -13.28 -15.01
N GLY A 70 -9.99 -14.61 -15.21
CA GLY A 70 -11.19 -15.45 -15.34
C GLY A 70 -12.03 -15.47 -14.06
N TYR A 71 -11.37 -15.51 -12.89
CA TYR A 71 -12.04 -15.42 -11.59
C TYR A 71 -12.68 -14.03 -11.38
N TRP A 72 -11.97 -12.94 -11.70
CA TRP A 72 -12.48 -11.58 -11.53
C TRP A 72 -13.62 -11.24 -12.51
N GLU A 73 -13.58 -11.77 -13.74
CA GLU A 73 -14.67 -11.64 -14.71
C GLU A 73 -15.93 -12.37 -14.26
N TRP A 74 -15.76 -13.58 -13.71
CA TRP A 74 -16.87 -14.28 -13.07
C TRP A 74 -17.42 -13.49 -11.88
N LEU A 75 -16.54 -12.98 -11.01
CA LEU A 75 -16.91 -12.28 -9.77
C LEU A 75 -17.65 -10.97 -10.06
N VAL A 76 -17.13 -10.13 -10.95
CA VAL A 76 -17.80 -8.89 -11.35
C VAL A 76 -19.17 -9.16 -11.94
N GLY A 77 -19.35 -10.28 -12.66
CA GLY A 77 -20.65 -10.72 -13.17
C GLY A 77 -21.70 -10.99 -12.09
N ARG A 78 -21.27 -11.32 -10.86
CA ARG A 78 -22.15 -11.53 -9.70
C ARG A 78 -22.50 -10.25 -8.95
N VAL A 79 -21.76 -9.16 -9.19
CA VAL A 79 -22.05 -7.86 -8.59
C VAL A 79 -23.28 -7.24 -9.28
N PRO A 80 -24.33 -6.85 -8.54
CA PRO A 80 -25.46 -6.12 -9.10
C PRO A 80 -25.03 -4.80 -9.74
N SER A 81 -25.66 -4.43 -10.86
CA SER A 81 -25.31 -3.22 -11.63
C SER A 81 -25.56 -1.89 -10.92
N TRP A 82 -26.34 -1.89 -9.83
CA TRP A 82 -26.61 -0.69 -9.03
C TRP A 82 -25.52 -0.41 -7.97
N ILE A 83 -24.61 -1.37 -7.73
CA ILE A 83 -23.49 -1.18 -6.80
C ILE A 83 -22.42 -0.33 -7.47
N ALA A 84 -22.11 0.81 -6.85
CA ALA A 84 -21.06 1.72 -7.31
C ALA A 84 -19.66 1.12 -7.11
N PRO A 85 -18.72 1.33 -8.05
CA PRO A 85 -17.33 0.86 -7.94
C PRO A 85 -16.67 1.26 -6.61
N ASN A 86 -16.72 2.54 -6.25
CA ASN A 86 -16.12 3.05 -5.01
C ASN A 86 -16.71 2.42 -3.73
N LEU A 87 -17.94 1.89 -3.80
CA LEU A 87 -18.53 1.15 -2.68
C LEU A 87 -17.89 -0.24 -2.54
N ILE A 88 -17.52 -0.87 -3.65
CA ILE A 88 -16.80 -2.15 -3.66
C ILE A 88 -15.42 -1.95 -3.03
N THR A 89 -14.69 -0.90 -3.46
CA THR A 89 -13.37 -0.54 -2.94
C THR A 89 -13.41 -0.33 -1.42
N ILE A 90 -14.35 0.48 -0.91
CA ILE A 90 -14.40 0.80 0.54
C ILE A 90 -14.82 -0.41 1.38
N ILE A 91 -15.68 -1.29 0.86
CA ILE A 91 -16.04 -2.55 1.55
C ILE A 91 -14.82 -3.45 1.65
N GLY A 92 -14.09 -3.64 0.55
CA GLY A 92 -12.83 -4.40 0.55
C GLY A 92 -11.85 -3.83 1.56
N LEU A 93 -11.57 -2.53 1.50
CA LEU A 93 -10.65 -1.85 2.40
C LEU A 93 -11.06 -2.02 3.87
N SER A 94 -12.36 -1.87 4.17
CA SER A 94 -12.89 -2.02 5.53
C SER A 94 -12.63 -3.43 6.08
N ILE A 95 -12.81 -4.47 5.26
CA ILE A 95 -12.55 -5.87 5.65
C ILE A 95 -11.05 -6.07 5.93
N ASN A 96 -10.17 -5.55 5.06
CA ASN A 96 -8.71 -5.64 5.27
C ASN A 96 -8.27 -4.94 6.57
N ILE A 97 -8.76 -3.73 6.80
CA ILE A 97 -8.49 -2.96 8.01
C ILE A 97 -8.99 -3.70 9.24
N CYS A 98 -10.25 -4.15 9.26
CA CYS A 98 -10.83 -4.82 10.43
C CYS A 98 -10.06 -6.09 10.81
N THR A 99 -9.71 -6.91 9.82
CA THR A 99 -9.01 -8.18 10.05
C THR A 99 -7.56 -7.97 10.48
N THR A 100 -6.88 -6.92 9.98
CA THR A 100 -5.53 -6.57 10.43
C THR A 100 -5.54 -5.89 11.80
N VAL A 101 -6.49 -5.00 12.08
CA VAL A 101 -6.64 -4.36 13.41
C VAL A 101 -6.93 -5.41 14.48
N LEU A 102 -7.67 -6.47 14.16
CA LEU A 102 -7.84 -7.62 15.04
C LEU A 102 -6.49 -8.28 15.38
N LEU A 103 -5.60 -8.45 14.41
CA LEU A 103 -4.24 -8.93 14.68
C LEU A 103 -3.43 -7.94 15.53
N VAL A 104 -3.53 -6.64 15.26
CA VAL A 104 -2.87 -5.59 16.06
C VAL A 104 -3.37 -5.59 17.51
N PHE A 105 -4.67 -5.86 17.73
CA PHE A 105 -5.25 -5.95 19.06
C PHE A 105 -4.67 -7.12 19.86
N TYR A 106 -4.47 -8.28 19.23
CA TYR A 106 -3.84 -9.44 19.88
C TYR A 106 -2.31 -9.32 20.00
N CYS A 107 -1.67 -8.67 19.02
CA CYS A 107 -0.22 -8.60 18.87
C CYS A 107 0.28 -7.15 18.71
N PRO A 108 0.10 -6.27 19.71
CA PRO A 108 0.45 -4.85 19.60
C PRO A 108 1.95 -4.60 19.42
N THR A 109 2.80 -5.53 19.87
CA THR A 109 4.26 -5.45 19.67
C THR A 109 4.77 -6.31 18.51
N ALA A 110 3.88 -7.05 17.83
CA ALA A 110 4.26 -8.06 16.83
C ALA A 110 5.25 -9.10 17.38
N THR A 111 5.26 -9.33 18.70
CA THR A 111 6.04 -10.39 19.38
C THR A 111 5.12 -11.46 19.97
N GLU A 112 3.86 -11.11 20.20
CA GLU A 112 2.83 -11.98 20.76
C GLU A 112 2.32 -12.97 19.72
N GLN A 113 1.46 -13.90 20.14
CA GLN A 113 0.78 -14.83 19.27
C GLN A 113 -0.73 -14.64 19.38
N ALA A 114 -1.39 -14.36 18.26
CA ALA A 114 -2.83 -14.30 18.17
C ALA A 114 -3.43 -15.72 18.08
N PRO A 115 -4.73 -15.89 18.37
CA PRO A 115 -5.43 -17.12 18.05
C PRO A 115 -5.29 -17.46 16.55
N LEU A 116 -5.07 -18.74 16.24
CA LEU A 116 -4.83 -19.22 14.87
C LEU A 116 -5.87 -18.75 13.84
N TRP A 117 -7.13 -18.72 14.24
CA TRP A 117 -8.23 -18.26 13.39
C TRP A 117 -8.10 -16.79 12.99
N ALA A 118 -7.43 -15.94 13.77
CA ALA A 118 -7.24 -14.53 13.46
C ALA A 118 -6.31 -14.34 12.26
N TYR A 119 -5.27 -15.16 12.12
CA TYR A 119 -4.41 -15.17 10.93
C TYR A 119 -5.15 -15.67 9.68
N ILE A 120 -5.99 -16.71 9.84
CA ILE A 120 -6.86 -17.18 8.75
C ILE A 120 -7.87 -16.09 8.35
N ALA A 121 -8.46 -15.40 9.32
CA ALA A 121 -9.37 -14.27 9.07
C ALA A 121 -8.65 -13.14 8.31
N CYS A 122 -7.40 -12.82 8.66
CA CYS A 122 -6.58 -11.86 7.92
C CYS A 122 -6.26 -12.33 6.49
N ALA A 123 -5.97 -13.62 6.29
CA ALA A 123 -5.75 -14.19 4.97
C ALA A 123 -7.01 -14.07 4.09
N CYS A 124 -8.17 -14.46 4.63
CA CYS A 124 -9.45 -14.32 3.95
C CYS A 124 -9.79 -12.85 3.69
N GLY A 125 -9.54 -11.97 4.66
CA GLY A 125 -9.79 -10.54 4.54
C GLY A 125 -8.97 -9.89 3.43
N LEU A 126 -7.68 -10.23 3.35
CA LEU A 126 -6.80 -9.75 2.27
C LEU A 126 -7.19 -10.33 0.91
N PHE A 127 -7.59 -11.60 0.83
CA PHE A 127 -8.09 -12.18 -0.42
C PHE A 127 -9.38 -11.51 -0.90
N ILE A 128 -10.29 -11.19 0.03
CA ILE A 128 -11.51 -10.44 -0.28
C ILE A 128 -11.15 -9.03 -0.74
N TYR A 129 -10.24 -8.34 -0.05
CA TYR A 129 -9.74 -7.02 -0.46
C TYR A 129 -9.23 -7.06 -1.90
N GLN A 130 -8.25 -7.92 -2.20
CA GLN A 130 -7.69 -8.09 -3.53
C GLN A 130 -8.77 -8.37 -4.59
N SER A 131 -9.73 -9.23 -4.25
CA SER A 131 -10.80 -9.60 -5.18
C SER A 131 -11.73 -8.43 -5.48
N LEU A 132 -12.07 -7.62 -4.47
CA LEU A 132 -12.97 -6.47 -4.61
C LEU A 132 -12.27 -5.28 -5.29
N ASP A 133 -11.01 -5.05 -4.96
CA ASP A 133 -10.12 -4.09 -5.60
C ASP A 133 -10.00 -4.36 -7.11
N ALA A 134 -9.63 -5.59 -7.50
CA ALA A 134 -9.47 -5.94 -8.91
C ALA A 134 -10.76 -5.83 -9.77
N ILE A 135 -11.94 -5.91 -9.15
CA ILE A 135 -13.22 -5.83 -9.86
C ILE A 135 -13.84 -4.43 -9.86
N ASP A 136 -13.36 -3.46 -9.08
CA ASP A 136 -14.01 -2.15 -9.01
C ASP A 136 -13.92 -1.39 -10.35
N GLY A 137 -12.76 -1.40 -11.01
CA GLY A 137 -12.55 -0.81 -12.33
C GLY A 137 -13.24 -1.62 -13.42
N LYS A 138 -13.37 -2.94 -13.25
CA LYS A 138 -14.18 -3.80 -14.13
C LYS A 138 -15.65 -3.45 -14.03
N GLN A 139 -16.14 -3.24 -12.81
CA GLN A 139 -17.50 -2.78 -12.56
C GLN A 139 -17.71 -1.40 -13.17
N ALA A 140 -16.77 -0.47 -12.98
CA ALA A 140 -16.86 0.88 -13.55
C ALA A 140 -16.98 0.86 -15.07
N ARG A 141 -16.22 -0.01 -15.75
CA ARG A 141 -16.35 -0.24 -17.20
C ARG A 141 -17.69 -0.88 -17.56
N ARG A 142 -18.14 -1.89 -16.81
CA ARG A 142 -19.42 -2.59 -17.03
C ARG A 142 -20.62 -1.65 -16.89
N THR A 143 -20.57 -0.69 -15.96
CA THR A 143 -21.66 0.26 -15.67
C THR A 143 -21.48 1.61 -16.36
N ASN A 144 -20.48 1.76 -17.24
CA ASN A 144 -20.13 3.03 -17.90
C ASN A 144 -19.96 4.20 -16.91
N SER A 145 -19.36 3.94 -15.75
CA SER A 145 -19.14 4.90 -14.67
C SER A 145 -17.66 5.13 -14.35
N SER A 146 -16.75 4.78 -15.27
CA SER A 146 -15.32 5.09 -15.16
C SER A 146 -15.09 6.59 -15.08
N SER A 147 -14.27 7.03 -14.12
CA SER A 147 -13.97 8.45 -13.93
C SER A 147 -12.61 8.65 -13.25
N PRO A 148 -11.98 9.84 -13.39
CA PRO A 148 -10.79 10.21 -12.63
C PRO A 148 -11.00 10.09 -11.12
N LEU A 149 -12.20 10.40 -10.62
CA LEU A 149 -12.52 10.24 -9.20
C LEU A 149 -12.40 8.77 -8.75
N GLY A 150 -12.86 7.82 -9.57
CA GLY A 150 -12.77 6.39 -9.26
C GLY A 150 -11.32 5.91 -9.16
N GLU A 151 -10.48 6.31 -10.12
CA GLU A 151 -9.03 6.03 -10.11
C GLU A 151 -8.33 6.61 -8.87
N LEU A 152 -8.64 7.86 -8.50
CA LEU A 152 -8.11 8.46 -7.28
C LEU A 152 -8.58 7.70 -6.03
N PHE A 153 -9.83 7.27 -6.01
CA PHE A 153 -10.43 6.58 -4.86
C PHE A 153 -9.79 5.20 -4.66
N ASP A 154 -9.63 4.44 -5.73
CA ASP A 154 -8.94 3.15 -5.80
C ASP A 154 -7.49 3.26 -5.27
N HIS A 155 -6.64 4.01 -5.96
CA HIS A 155 -5.23 4.19 -5.55
C HIS A 155 -5.07 4.83 -4.16
N GLY A 156 -6.04 5.67 -3.77
CA GLY A 156 -6.10 6.26 -2.44
C GLY A 156 -6.41 5.26 -1.33
N CYS A 157 -7.20 4.23 -1.62
CA CYS A 157 -7.48 3.11 -0.73
C CYS A 157 -6.32 2.13 -0.68
N ASP A 158 -5.67 1.86 -1.82
CA ASP A 158 -4.49 0.99 -1.91
C ASP A 158 -3.31 1.51 -1.07
N SER A 159 -3.09 2.82 -1.04
CA SER A 159 -2.02 3.43 -0.24
C SER A 159 -2.21 3.16 1.26
N LEU A 160 -3.47 3.21 1.72
CA LEU A 160 -3.83 2.90 3.10
C LEU A 160 -3.78 1.39 3.35
N SER A 161 -4.32 0.58 2.44
CA SER A 161 -4.32 -0.88 2.51
C SER A 161 -2.90 -1.44 2.65
N THR A 162 -1.94 -0.89 1.90
CA THR A 162 -0.52 -1.28 1.94
C THR A 162 0.05 -1.25 3.37
N VAL A 163 -0.30 -0.24 4.18
CA VAL A 163 0.14 -0.14 5.58
C VAL A 163 -0.34 -1.34 6.40
N PHE A 164 -1.62 -1.69 6.27
CA PHE A 164 -2.22 -2.80 7.01
C PHE A 164 -1.70 -4.16 6.52
N VAL A 165 -1.56 -4.35 5.20
CA VAL A 165 -1.03 -5.58 4.62
C VAL A 165 0.38 -5.88 5.11
N VAL A 166 1.28 -4.88 5.09
CA VAL A 166 2.66 -5.07 5.54
C VAL A 166 2.74 -5.26 7.05
N LEU A 167 1.95 -4.52 7.83
CA LEU A 167 1.88 -4.69 9.29
C LEU A 167 1.36 -6.07 9.69
N GLY A 168 0.27 -6.54 9.07
CA GLY A 168 -0.28 -7.87 9.28
C GLY A 168 0.73 -8.97 8.95
N THR A 169 1.53 -8.79 7.89
CA THR A 169 2.62 -9.71 7.54
C THR A 169 3.70 -9.75 8.62
N CYS A 170 4.11 -8.58 9.14
CA CYS A 170 5.10 -8.51 10.21
C CYS A 170 4.61 -9.19 11.50
N ILE A 171 3.32 -9.06 11.82
CA ILE A 171 2.69 -9.76 12.96
C ILE A 171 2.70 -11.28 12.73
N ALA A 172 2.36 -11.74 11.52
CA ALA A 172 2.31 -13.17 11.19
C ALA A 172 3.65 -13.88 11.41
N VAL A 173 4.75 -13.23 11.01
CA VAL A 173 6.11 -13.77 11.15
C VAL A 173 6.81 -13.36 12.45
N GLN A 174 6.08 -12.71 13.38
CA GLN A 174 6.57 -12.19 14.65
C GLN A 174 7.85 -11.33 14.52
N LEU A 175 7.85 -10.44 13.52
CA LEU A 175 9.00 -9.61 13.17
C LEU A 175 9.32 -8.55 14.23
N GLY A 176 8.41 -8.31 15.19
CA GLY A 176 8.68 -7.48 16.37
C GLY A 176 9.85 -8.00 17.22
N THR A 177 10.18 -9.29 17.12
CA THR A 177 11.40 -9.86 17.74
C THR A 177 12.70 -9.33 17.12
N ASN A 178 12.61 -8.68 15.94
CA ASN A 178 13.70 -8.05 15.21
C ASN A 178 13.27 -6.65 14.74
N PRO A 179 13.22 -5.65 15.64
CA PRO A 179 12.65 -4.33 15.34
C PRO A 179 13.27 -3.65 14.11
N ASP A 180 14.59 -3.71 13.91
CA ASP A 180 15.23 -3.12 12.73
C ASP A 180 14.70 -3.71 11.41
N TRP A 181 14.45 -5.02 11.37
CA TRP A 181 13.86 -5.69 10.21
C TRP A 181 12.38 -5.34 10.03
N MET A 182 11.62 -5.26 11.11
CA MET A 182 10.23 -4.81 11.06
C MET A 182 10.12 -3.37 10.52
N PHE A 183 10.96 -2.47 11.02
CA PHE A 183 11.06 -1.10 10.53
C PHE A 183 11.36 -1.08 9.04
N PHE A 184 12.43 -1.78 8.62
CA PHE A 184 12.81 -1.86 7.21
C PHE A 184 11.68 -2.37 6.33
N CYS A 185 11.06 -3.50 6.67
CA CYS A 185 10.00 -4.10 5.85
C CYS A 185 8.77 -3.18 5.72
N CYS A 186 8.33 -2.53 6.81
CA CYS A 186 7.18 -1.63 6.80
C CYS A 186 7.41 -0.39 5.93
N PHE A 187 8.56 0.27 6.11
CA PHE A 187 8.88 1.48 5.37
C PHE A 187 9.31 1.18 3.92
N ALA A 188 9.94 0.02 3.65
CA ALA A 188 10.21 -0.43 2.30
C ALA A 188 8.91 -0.68 1.52
N GLY A 189 7.94 -1.41 2.09
CA GLY A 189 6.65 -1.65 1.43
C GLY A 189 5.92 -0.35 1.07
N THR A 190 5.89 0.60 2.01
CA THR A 190 5.31 1.93 1.80
C THR A 190 6.06 2.74 0.73
N PHE A 191 7.39 2.72 0.77
CA PHE A 191 8.24 3.38 -0.22
C PHE A 191 8.08 2.80 -1.63
N MET A 192 7.93 1.48 -1.73
CA MET A 192 7.72 0.77 -2.99
C MET A 192 6.41 1.18 -3.65
N PHE A 193 5.32 1.21 -2.88
CA PHE A 193 4.03 1.68 -3.37
C PHE A 193 4.06 3.16 -3.79
N TYR A 194 4.78 4.00 -3.04
CA TYR A 194 5.02 5.40 -3.40
C TYR A 194 5.81 5.53 -4.72
N CYS A 195 6.85 4.72 -4.92
CA CYS A 195 7.67 4.75 -6.13
C CYS A 195 6.89 4.35 -7.38
N ALA A 196 5.94 3.42 -7.30
CA ALA A 196 5.05 3.08 -8.41
C ALA A 196 4.23 4.30 -8.87
N HIS A 197 3.73 5.10 -7.91
CA HIS A 197 3.01 6.33 -8.19
C HIS A 197 3.94 7.47 -8.63
N TRP A 198 5.17 7.51 -8.14
CA TRP A 198 6.17 8.49 -8.58
C TRP A 198 6.56 8.24 -10.03
N GLN A 199 6.78 6.98 -10.41
CA GLN A 199 6.96 6.61 -11.81
C GLN A 199 5.79 7.07 -12.68
N THR A 200 4.56 6.91 -12.21
CA THR A 200 3.35 7.32 -12.91
C THR A 200 3.24 8.84 -13.05
N TYR A 201 3.57 9.58 -11.99
CA TYR A 201 3.69 11.04 -11.99
C TYR A 201 4.65 11.56 -13.07
N VAL A 202 5.77 10.88 -13.28
CA VAL A 202 6.79 11.28 -14.28
C VAL A 202 6.41 10.87 -15.69
N SER A 203 5.98 9.62 -15.87
CA SER A 203 5.82 9.00 -17.19
C SER A 203 4.41 9.10 -17.78
N GLY A 204 3.40 9.44 -16.97
CA GLY A 204 2.01 9.50 -17.40
C GLY A 204 1.29 8.15 -17.44
N THR A 205 1.96 7.05 -17.13
CA THR A 205 1.42 5.69 -17.26
C THR A 205 1.83 4.83 -16.06
N LEU A 206 0.86 4.15 -15.45
CA LEU A 206 1.14 3.16 -14.41
C LEU A 206 1.70 1.89 -15.05
N ARG A 207 2.96 1.56 -14.79
CA ARG A 207 3.63 0.40 -15.39
C ARG A 207 3.77 -0.73 -14.39
N PHE A 208 3.19 -1.87 -14.73
CA PHE A 208 3.27 -3.08 -13.93
C PHE A 208 4.50 -3.91 -14.28
N GLY A 209 5.15 -4.43 -13.24
CA GLY A 209 6.25 -5.38 -13.34
C GLY A 209 5.77 -6.81 -13.56
N ILE A 210 6.72 -7.74 -13.73
CA ILE A 210 6.41 -9.18 -13.77
C ILE A 210 5.93 -9.64 -12.38
N LEU A 211 6.62 -9.21 -11.33
CA LEU A 211 6.19 -9.37 -9.94
C LEU A 211 5.67 -8.02 -9.45
N ASP A 212 4.39 -7.96 -9.10
CA ASP A 212 3.70 -6.74 -8.70
C ASP A 212 2.79 -6.99 -7.48
N VAL A 213 1.84 -6.09 -7.23
CA VAL A 213 0.91 -6.13 -6.09
C VAL A 213 0.15 -7.45 -6.01
N THR A 214 -0.33 -8.00 -7.13
CA THR A 214 -1.11 -9.25 -7.15
C THR A 214 -0.32 -10.43 -6.59
N GLU A 215 0.90 -10.65 -7.10
CA GLU A 215 1.76 -11.75 -6.64
C GLU A 215 2.16 -11.54 -5.18
N SER A 216 2.49 -10.31 -4.81
CA SER A 216 2.89 -9.96 -3.45
C SER A 216 1.78 -10.24 -2.45
N GLN A 217 0.53 -9.83 -2.74
CA GLN A 217 -0.63 -10.11 -1.91
C GLN A 217 -0.94 -11.61 -1.83
N ILE A 218 -0.81 -12.38 -2.92
CA ILE A 218 -0.99 -13.84 -2.90
C ILE A 218 0.05 -14.52 -2.00
N ILE A 219 1.32 -14.12 -2.09
CA ILE A 219 2.38 -14.62 -1.21
C ILE A 219 2.08 -14.31 0.25
N ILE A 220 1.58 -13.10 0.54
CA ILE A 220 1.19 -12.70 1.90
C ILE A 220 -0.01 -13.49 2.39
N ILE A 221 -1.04 -13.72 1.56
CA ILE A 221 -2.19 -14.58 1.91
C ILE A 221 -1.70 -15.99 2.27
N ILE A 222 -0.77 -16.56 1.49
CA ILE A 222 -0.16 -17.87 1.79
C ILE A 222 0.60 -17.81 3.11
N CYS A 223 1.39 -16.76 3.35
CA CYS A 223 2.11 -16.57 4.62
C CYS A 223 1.15 -16.53 5.83
N GLN A 224 0.03 -15.83 5.70
CA GLN A 224 -1.02 -15.76 6.73
C GLN A 224 -1.70 -17.12 6.94
N LEU A 225 -2.01 -17.86 5.88
CA LEU A 225 -2.58 -19.21 5.97
C LEU A 225 -1.61 -20.20 6.62
N LEU A 226 -0.32 -20.17 6.26
CA LEU A 226 0.72 -20.98 6.90
C LEU A 226 0.82 -20.64 8.38
N THR A 227 0.80 -19.37 8.73
CA THR A 227 0.81 -18.91 10.12
C THR A 227 -0.44 -19.34 10.88
N GLY A 228 -1.62 -19.28 10.26
CA GLY A 228 -2.88 -19.70 10.87
C GLY A 228 -3.04 -21.22 11.00
N THR A 229 -2.34 -22.01 10.19
CA THR A 229 -2.43 -23.49 10.24
C THR A 229 -1.33 -24.10 11.11
N LEU A 230 -0.11 -23.57 11.02
CA LEU A 230 1.05 -24.09 11.74
C LEU A 230 1.29 -23.34 13.06
N GLY A 231 0.88 -22.07 13.14
CA GLY A 231 1.12 -21.17 14.27
C GLY A 231 2.33 -20.25 14.05
N PRO A 232 2.39 -19.05 14.66
CA PRO A 232 3.50 -18.11 14.48
C PRO A 232 4.86 -18.64 14.94
N TRP A 233 4.85 -19.59 15.89
CA TRP A 233 6.06 -20.28 16.35
C TRP A 233 6.81 -21.01 15.23
N PHE A 234 6.12 -21.38 14.14
CA PHE A 234 6.72 -21.93 12.93
C PHE A 234 7.88 -21.05 12.42
N TRP A 235 7.71 -19.73 12.50
CA TRP A 235 8.72 -18.77 12.09
C TRP A 235 9.83 -18.60 13.12
N ASN A 236 9.61 -18.88 14.40
CA ASN A 236 10.56 -18.59 15.48
C ASN A 236 11.36 -19.78 15.99
N PHE A 237 11.21 -20.96 15.39
CA PHE A 237 11.89 -22.14 15.90
C PHE A 237 13.41 -21.98 15.78
N THR A 238 14.08 -21.99 16.94
CA THR A 238 15.53 -22.12 17.07
C THR A 238 15.80 -23.48 17.70
N VAL A 239 16.39 -24.44 16.98
CA VAL A 239 17.00 -25.59 17.68
C VAL A 239 18.18 -25.00 18.39
N THR A 240 18.15 -25.02 19.72
CA THR A 240 19.40 -25.10 20.46
C THR A 240 20.06 -26.37 19.93
N ALA A 241 20.97 -26.19 18.98
CA ALA A 241 21.96 -27.20 18.76
C ALA A 241 22.73 -27.21 20.08
N ARG A 242 22.30 -28.08 21.01
CA ARG A 242 23.27 -28.97 21.62
C ARG A 242 23.91 -29.69 20.44
N ILE A 243 24.82 -28.99 19.76
CA ILE A 243 26.14 -29.53 19.50
C ILE A 243 26.58 -29.89 20.91
N TYR A 244 26.17 -31.09 21.31
CA TYR A 244 26.94 -31.85 22.24
C TYR A 244 28.37 -31.62 21.76
N MET A 245 29.17 -31.11 22.68
CA MET A 245 30.54 -31.55 22.85
C MET A 245 30.56 -33.09 22.87
N LEU A 246 30.18 -33.74 21.77
CA LEU A 246 30.67 -35.04 21.39
C LEU A 246 32.08 -34.74 20.89
N SER A 247 32.96 -34.71 21.90
CA SER A 247 34.28 -35.29 21.82
C SER A 247 35.10 -34.82 20.62
N ASN A 248 35.74 -33.66 20.81
CA ASN A 248 37.03 -33.35 20.17
C ASN A 248 38.04 -34.52 20.30
N GLU A 249 37.83 -35.46 21.22
CA GLU A 249 38.57 -36.72 21.32
C GLU A 249 38.18 -37.77 20.26
N GLN A 250 36.89 -37.99 19.93
CA GLN A 250 36.51 -38.94 18.87
C GLN A 250 36.85 -38.41 17.47
N TRP A 251 36.77 -37.10 17.25
CA TRP A 251 37.20 -36.49 15.99
C TRP A 251 38.71 -36.59 15.79
N ARG A 252 39.51 -36.60 16.87
CA ARG A 252 40.96 -36.86 16.81
C ARG A 252 41.29 -38.34 16.60
N GLU A 253 40.47 -39.27 17.09
CA GLU A 253 40.66 -40.70 16.83
C GLU A 253 40.30 -41.11 15.40
N LEU A 254 39.22 -40.55 14.84
CA LEU A 254 38.77 -40.85 13.47
C LEU A 254 39.71 -40.32 12.38
N ASN A 255 40.64 -39.42 12.73
CA ASN A 255 41.53 -38.76 11.77
C ASN A 255 42.99 -39.22 11.86
N LYS A 256 43.28 -40.37 12.50
CA LYS A 256 44.63 -40.95 12.56
C LYS A 256 45.11 -41.57 11.24
N ASP A 257 44.20 -41.94 10.33
CA ASP A 257 44.54 -42.74 9.13
C ASP A 257 44.35 -42.01 7.78
N GLY A 258 44.27 -40.68 7.78
CA GLY A 258 44.55 -39.85 6.58
C GLY A 258 43.74 -40.15 5.30
N THR A 259 42.51 -40.65 5.40
CA THR A 259 41.68 -40.98 4.21
C THR A 259 40.25 -40.48 4.34
N PHE A 260 40.04 -39.18 4.14
CA PHE A 260 38.72 -38.67 3.76
C PHE A 260 38.84 -37.55 2.71
N VAL A 261 38.81 -37.94 1.44
CA VAL A 261 38.81 -37.04 0.28
C VAL A 261 37.37 -36.68 -0.09
N MET A 262 37.03 -35.40 0.07
CA MET A 262 35.74 -34.81 -0.26
C MET A 262 35.56 -34.69 -1.78
N HIS A 263 35.15 -35.76 -2.47
CA HIS A 263 34.74 -35.65 -3.88
C HIS A 263 33.78 -36.77 -4.32
N ARG A 264 32.46 -36.61 -4.09
CA ARG A 264 31.39 -37.29 -4.87
C ARG A 264 29.97 -36.92 -4.40
N VAL A 265 29.42 -35.75 -4.78
CA VAL A 265 27.96 -35.59 -5.00
C VAL A 265 27.66 -34.50 -6.04
N ILE A 266 28.41 -34.42 -7.15
CA ILE A 266 27.96 -33.68 -8.34
C ILE A 266 28.39 -34.48 -9.57
N LYS A 267 27.49 -35.35 -10.05
CA LYS A 267 27.32 -35.78 -11.46
C LYS A 267 26.47 -37.05 -11.52
N LYS A 268 25.15 -36.88 -11.72
CA LYS A 268 24.33 -37.72 -12.61
C LYS A 268 22.89 -37.22 -12.63
N GLN A 269 22.61 -36.31 -13.56
CA GLN A 269 21.31 -36.32 -14.24
C GLN A 269 21.55 -35.86 -15.69
N LYS A 270 21.59 -36.83 -16.60
CA LYS A 270 21.62 -36.63 -18.04
C LYS A 270 20.24 -36.12 -18.46
N PHE A 271 20.14 -34.86 -18.89
CA PHE A 271 19.07 -34.43 -19.78
C PHE A 271 19.36 -34.99 -21.18
N LYS A 272 18.50 -35.88 -21.67
CA LYS A 272 18.45 -36.22 -23.10
C LYS A 272 17.71 -35.08 -23.80
N SER A 273 18.38 -34.44 -24.76
CA SER A 273 17.78 -33.53 -25.72
C SER A 273 16.77 -34.28 -26.60
N LEU A 274 15.56 -33.73 -26.71
CA LEU A 274 14.61 -34.03 -27.78
C LEU A 274 14.69 -32.89 -28.81
N PRO A 275 14.81 -33.18 -30.12
CA PRO A 275 14.71 -32.18 -31.17
C PRO A 275 13.24 -32.02 -31.59
N GLY A 276 12.75 -30.78 -31.61
CA GLY A 276 11.42 -30.47 -32.11
C GLY A 276 10.97 -29.10 -31.63
N GLY A 277 10.99 -28.11 -32.53
CA GLY A 277 10.78 -26.71 -32.21
C GLY A 277 9.38 -26.41 -31.67
N ILE A 278 9.33 -25.60 -30.62
CA ILE A 278 8.13 -24.87 -30.19
C ILE A 278 8.55 -23.46 -29.75
N SER A 279 8.06 -22.48 -30.50
CA SER A 279 7.68 -21.12 -30.10
C SER A 279 8.09 -20.64 -28.69
N GLN A 280 8.89 -19.58 -28.65
CA GLN A 280 9.03 -18.67 -27.51
C GLN A 280 7.66 -18.21 -27.00
N THR A 281 7.26 -18.69 -25.83
CA THR A 281 6.37 -17.95 -24.92
C THR A 281 6.80 -18.25 -23.49
N ASN A 282 7.58 -17.33 -22.89
CA ASN A 282 7.73 -17.28 -21.43
C ASN A 282 6.38 -16.87 -20.84
N ARG A 283 5.52 -17.83 -20.55
CA ARG A 283 4.43 -17.70 -19.59
C ARG A 283 4.76 -18.64 -18.44
N ILE A 284 4.95 -18.08 -17.26
CA ILE A 284 4.87 -18.87 -16.04
C ILE A 284 3.41 -19.28 -15.94
N ASP A 285 3.14 -20.57 -16.17
CA ASP A 285 1.78 -21.10 -16.11
C ASP A 285 1.32 -21.21 -14.65
N VAL A 286 0.00 -21.32 -14.45
CA VAL A 286 -0.67 -21.65 -13.17
C VAL A 286 0.07 -22.75 -12.40
N THR A 287 0.57 -23.71 -13.18
CA THR A 287 1.33 -24.87 -12.74
C THR A 287 2.60 -24.48 -12.01
N GLU A 288 3.31 -23.42 -12.39
CA GLU A 288 4.57 -23.03 -11.76
C GLU A 288 4.36 -22.35 -10.41
N VAL A 289 3.29 -21.56 -10.26
CA VAL A 289 2.89 -21.00 -8.96
C VAL A 289 2.28 -22.08 -8.07
N GLN A 290 1.47 -22.98 -8.62
CA GLN A 290 1.02 -24.17 -7.89
C GLN A 290 2.19 -25.06 -7.49
N ILE A 291 3.19 -25.23 -8.35
CA ILE A 291 4.43 -25.95 -8.05
C ILE A 291 5.21 -25.21 -6.98
N PHE A 292 5.30 -23.88 -6.99
CA PHE A 292 5.93 -23.11 -5.91
C PHE A 292 5.19 -23.29 -4.57
N ILE A 293 3.85 -23.25 -4.58
CA ILE A 293 3.01 -23.46 -3.39
C ILE A 293 3.16 -24.89 -2.89
N ILE A 294 3.12 -25.88 -3.79
CA ILE A 294 3.32 -27.29 -3.51
C ILE A 294 4.74 -27.52 -3.02
N ILE A 295 5.76 -26.87 -3.59
CA ILE A 295 7.15 -26.93 -3.12
C ILE A 295 7.26 -26.31 -1.73
N MET A 296 6.64 -25.16 -1.45
CA MET A 296 6.64 -24.55 -0.12
C MET A 296 5.96 -25.44 0.92
N HIS A 297 4.81 -26.03 0.57
CA HIS A 297 4.10 -26.98 1.44
C HIS A 297 4.86 -28.31 1.57
N LEU A 298 5.46 -28.81 0.50
CA LEU A 298 6.30 -30.01 0.51
C LEU A 298 7.59 -29.77 1.28
N LEU A 299 8.22 -28.61 1.18
CA LEU A 299 9.39 -28.24 1.99
C LEU A 299 9.01 -28.11 3.46
N ALA A 300 7.81 -27.59 3.77
CA ALA A 300 7.28 -27.57 5.13
C ALA A 300 6.96 -28.96 5.68
N VAL A 301 6.43 -29.87 4.85
CA VAL A 301 6.05 -31.24 5.22
C VAL A 301 7.26 -32.20 5.26
N ILE A 302 8.12 -32.16 4.25
CA ILE A 302 9.33 -33.00 4.11
C ILE A 302 10.44 -32.52 5.02
N GLY A 303 10.63 -31.20 5.09
CA GLY A 303 11.70 -30.59 5.89
C GLY A 303 11.38 -30.55 7.38
N GLY A 304 10.10 -30.67 7.75
CA GLY A 304 9.61 -30.57 9.11
C GLY A 304 10.01 -29.25 9.80
N PRO A 305 9.75 -29.15 11.11
CA PRO A 305 10.35 -28.15 11.97
C PRO A 305 11.84 -28.44 12.23
N PRO A 306 12.63 -29.08 11.35
CA PRO A 306 14.08 -28.81 11.30
C PRO A 306 14.60 -27.97 10.13
N PHE A 307 13.91 -28.00 8.99
CA PHE A 307 14.34 -27.29 7.77
C PHE A 307 14.31 -25.77 7.93
N TRP A 308 13.30 -25.25 8.62
CA TRP A 308 13.17 -23.82 8.91
C TRP A 308 14.10 -23.34 10.05
N GLN A 309 14.97 -24.22 10.58
CA GLN A 309 15.99 -23.86 11.58
C GLN A 309 17.41 -23.84 11.04
N SER A 310 17.64 -24.29 9.81
CA SER A 310 18.99 -24.27 9.27
C SER A 310 19.41 -22.82 9.06
N MET A 311 20.51 -22.42 9.69
CA MET A 311 21.23 -21.22 9.26
C MET A 311 21.57 -21.41 7.78
N ILE A 312 21.28 -20.41 6.93
CA ILE A 312 21.76 -20.44 5.55
C ILE A 312 23.30 -20.52 5.64
N PRO A 313 23.96 -21.64 5.27
CA PRO A 313 25.35 -21.91 5.67
C PRO A 313 26.36 -20.87 5.17
N VAL A 314 25.99 -20.10 4.15
CA VAL A 314 26.80 -19.05 3.55
C VAL A 314 26.58 -17.69 4.21
N LEU A 315 25.39 -17.43 4.79
CA LEU A 315 24.98 -16.10 5.24
C LEU A 315 24.86 -15.98 6.76
N ASN A 316 24.77 -17.09 7.51
CA ASN A 316 24.59 -17.10 8.96
C ASN A 316 23.32 -16.32 9.42
N ILE A 317 22.23 -16.43 8.65
CA ILE A 317 20.94 -15.75 8.88
C ILE A 317 19.85 -16.79 9.19
N GLN A 318 18.95 -16.49 10.13
CA GLN A 318 17.79 -17.31 10.49
C GLN A 318 16.77 -17.37 9.34
N MET A 319 16.17 -18.53 9.06
CA MET A 319 15.17 -18.70 7.98
C MET A 319 13.92 -17.82 8.15
N LYS A 320 13.62 -17.36 9.36
CA LYS A 320 12.54 -16.40 9.62
C LYS A 320 12.74 -15.04 8.95
N LEU A 321 13.99 -14.72 8.62
CA LEU A 321 14.35 -13.55 7.84
C LEU A 321 14.27 -13.82 6.33
N PHE A 322 13.96 -15.04 5.88
CA PHE A 322 13.80 -15.35 4.45
C PHE A 322 12.72 -14.48 3.79
N PRO A 323 11.50 -14.31 4.34
CA PRO A 323 10.54 -13.34 3.80
C PRO A 323 11.08 -11.91 3.76
N ALA A 324 11.85 -11.50 4.76
CA ALA A 324 12.48 -10.18 4.80
C ALA A 324 13.59 -10.03 3.74
N LEU A 325 14.39 -11.07 3.49
CA LEU A 325 15.42 -11.11 2.43
C LEU A 325 14.78 -11.10 1.04
N CYS A 326 13.70 -11.85 0.83
CA CYS A 326 12.90 -11.76 -0.39
C CYS A 326 12.33 -10.35 -0.58
N THR A 327 11.89 -9.70 0.49
CA THR A 327 11.43 -8.30 0.46
C THR A 327 12.57 -7.36 0.08
N VAL A 328 13.78 -7.53 0.62
CA VAL A 328 14.98 -6.75 0.22
C VAL A 328 15.28 -6.94 -1.26
N ALA A 329 15.37 -8.19 -1.72
CA ALA A 329 15.70 -8.51 -3.11
C ALA A 329 14.63 -7.94 -4.08
N GLY A 330 13.35 -8.14 -3.76
CA GLY A 330 12.22 -7.57 -4.51
C GLY A 330 12.24 -6.05 -4.51
N THR A 331 12.52 -5.41 -3.37
CA THR A 331 12.65 -3.96 -3.24
C THR A 331 13.77 -3.42 -4.15
N ILE A 332 14.96 -4.03 -4.12
CA ILE A 332 16.09 -3.63 -4.97
C ILE A 332 15.75 -3.79 -6.46
N PHE A 333 15.20 -4.95 -6.84
CA PHE A 333 14.83 -5.24 -8.22
C PHE A 333 13.79 -4.23 -8.73
N SER A 334 12.71 -4.02 -7.98
CA SER A 334 11.63 -3.13 -8.38
C SER A 334 12.02 -1.65 -8.30
N CYS A 335 12.83 -1.23 -7.32
CA CYS A 335 13.42 0.10 -7.28
C CYS A 335 14.27 0.36 -8.52
N THR A 336 15.10 -0.60 -8.94
CA THR A 336 15.92 -0.45 -10.15
C THR A 336 15.05 -0.19 -11.37
N ASN A 337 13.92 -0.88 -11.50
CA ASN A 337 12.97 -0.67 -12.58
C ASN A 337 12.27 0.69 -12.50
N TYR A 338 11.76 1.07 -11.32
CA TYR A 338 11.10 2.36 -11.10
C TYR A 338 12.05 3.53 -11.34
N PHE A 339 13.24 3.53 -10.74
CA PHE A 339 14.22 4.60 -10.90
C PHE A 339 14.75 4.68 -12.33
N ARG A 340 14.91 3.54 -13.02
CA ARG A 340 15.21 3.57 -14.46
C ARG A 340 14.15 4.38 -15.20
N VAL A 341 12.86 4.14 -14.97
CA VAL A 341 11.78 4.90 -15.65
C VAL A 341 11.67 6.33 -15.13
N ILE A 342 11.88 6.61 -13.84
CA ILE A 342 11.86 7.97 -13.29
C ILE A 342 12.97 8.84 -13.92
N PHE A 343 14.17 8.29 -14.07
CA PHE A 343 15.31 9.03 -14.64
C PHE A 343 15.34 9.06 -16.17
N THR A 344 14.68 8.11 -16.86
CA THR A 344 14.71 8.03 -18.34
C THR A 344 13.37 8.34 -19.02
N GLY A 345 12.25 8.22 -18.31
CA GLY A 345 10.89 8.20 -18.84
C GLY A 345 10.16 9.54 -18.83
N GLY A 346 10.83 10.64 -18.46
CA GLY A 346 10.23 11.97 -18.40
C GLY A 346 11.18 13.04 -18.92
N VAL A 347 11.45 13.04 -20.23
CA VAL A 347 12.08 14.17 -20.91
C VAL A 347 11.02 14.85 -21.77
N GLY A 348 10.25 15.76 -21.15
CA GLY A 348 9.69 16.89 -21.90
C GLY A 348 10.81 17.74 -22.50
N LYS A 349 10.49 18.79 -23.27
CA LYS A 349 11.55 19.71 -23.76
C LYS A 349 12.40 20.19 -22.57
N ASN A 350 13.72 19.95 -22.63
CA ASN A 350 14.73 20.31 -21.62
C ASN A 350 14.79 19.46 -20.33
N GLY A 351 14.28 18.22 -20.31
CA GLY A 351 14.46 17.33 -19.14
C GLY A 351 13.47 17.54 -17.99
N SER A 352 12.38 18.27 -18.23
CA SER A 352 11.24 18.37 -17.29
C SER A 352 10.32 17.15 -17.38
N THR A 353 9.51 16.90 -16.34
CA THR A 353 8.37 15.97 -16.47
C THR A 353 7.41 16.41 -17.59
N ILE A 354 6.48 15.53 -18.00
CA ILE A 354 5.38 15.84 -18.93
C ILE A 354 4.50 17.01 -18.43
N ALA A 355 4.55 17.31 -17.12
CA ALA A 355 3.86 18.42 -16.48
C ALA A 355 4.68 19.73 -16.39
N GLY A 356 5.95 19.74 -16.81
CA GLY A 356 6.84 20.90 -16.67
C GLY A 356 7.38 21.09 -15.24
N THR A 357 7.32 20.05 -14.42
CA THR A 357 7.65 20.08 -12.98
C THR A 357 8.95 19.32 -12.67
N SER A 358 9.51 19.51 -11.47
CA SER A 358 10.70 18.76 -11.04
C SER A 358 10.39 17.27 -10.87
N VAL A 359 11.08 16.43 -11.66
CA VAL A 359 11.07 14.96 -11.58
C VAL A 359 11.42 14.46 -10.18
N LEU A 360 12.23 15.23 -9.44
CA LEU A 360 12.74 14.88 -8.11
C LEU A 360 11.90 15.41 -6.94
N SER A 361 10.90 16.26 -7.19
CA SER A 361 10.08 16.83 -6.10
C SER A 361 9.41 15.78 -5.18
N PRO A 362 8.93 14.62 -5.67
CA PRO A 362 8.35 13.59 -4.79
C PRO A 362 9.37 12.98 -3.81
N PHE A 363 10.66 12.95 -4.17
CA PHE A 363 11.74 12.41 -3.33
C PHE A 363 11.77 13.06 -1.94
N LEU A 364 11.67 14.39 -1.87
CA LEU A 364 11.75 15.13 -0.61
C LEU A 364 10.59 14.80 0.33
N HIS A 365 9.42 14.48 -0.22
CA HIS A 365 8.23 14.19 0.57
C HIS A 365 8.35 12.82 1.25
N ILE A 366 8.58 11.75 0.48
CA ILE A 366 8.73 10.42 1.08
C ILE A 366 10.03 10.29 1.87
N GLY A 367 11.11 10.94 1.40
CA GLY A 367 12.40 10.97 2.07
C GLY A 367 12.34 11.64 3.44
N SER A 368 11.59 12.74 3.58
CA SER A 368 11.39 13.39 4.89
C SER A 368 10.57 12.52 5.85
N VAL A 369 9.52 11.84 5.38
CA VAL A 369 8.75 10.90 6.22
C VAL A 369 9.64 9.77 6.74
N ILE A 370 10.40 9.11 5.86
CA ILE A 370 11.29 7.99 6.24
C ILE A 370 12.42 8.49 7.15
N THR A 371 13.01 9.65 6.85
CA THR A 371 14.09 10.24 7.66
C THR A 371 13.59 10.58 9.06
N LEU A 372 12.44 11.25 9.18
CA LEU A 372 11.84 11.55 10.48
C LEU A 372 11.51 10.26 11.25
N ALA A 373 10.94 9.26 10.58
CA ALA A 373 10.66 7.97 11.19
C ALA A 373 11.94 7.27 11.68
N ALA A 374 13.03 7.32 10.93
CA ALA A 374 14.30 6.71 11.34
C ALA A 374 14.96 7.50 12.48
N MET A 375 14.91 8.83 12.42
CA MET A 375 15.44 9.70 13.47
C MET A 375 14.70 9.50 14.80
N ILE A 376 13.36 9.49 14.76
CA ILE A 376 12.53 9.31 15.94
C ILE A 376 12.72 7.92 16.53
N TYR A 377 12.84 6.90 15.68
CA TYR A 377 13.21 5.55 16.10
C TYR A 377 14.56 5.54 16.84
N LYS A 378 15.63 6.06 16.22
CA LYS A 378 16.98 5.95 16.77
C LYS A 378 17.29 6.89 17.94
N LYS A 379 16.51 7.97 18.12
CA LYS A 379 16.71 8.95 19.21
C LYS A 379 15.77 8.76 20.40
N SER A 380 14.74 7.92 20.29
CA SER A 380 13.77 7.73 21.37
C SER A 380 14.44 7.26 22.67
N ALA A 381 14.22 7.99 23.76
CA ALA A 381 14.76 7.63 25.07
C ALA A 381 14.03 6.42 25.67
N VAL A 382 12.76 6.24 25.30
CA VAL A 382 11.88 5.18 25.82
C VAL A 382 11.85 3.94 24.92
N GLN A 383 12.60 3.91 23.81
CA GLN A 383 12.52 2.86 22.78
C GLN A 383 11.11 2.73 22.21
N LEU A 384 10.56 3.88 21.77
CA LEU A 384 9.16 4.04 21.38
C LEU A 384 8.74 3.03 20.30
N PHE A 385 9.59 2.81 19.29
CA PHE A 385 9.30 1.87 18.22
C PHE A 385 9.34 0.42 18.72
N GLU A 386 10.33 0.04 19.53
CA GLU A 386 10.47 -1.32 20.03
C GLU A 386 9.33 -1.72 20.98
N LYS A 387 8.85 -0.78 21.80
CA LYS A 387 7.75 -1.03 22.75
C LYS A 387 6.37 -0.91 22.11
N HIS A 388 6.20 -0.06 21.11
CA HIS A 388 4.90 0.20 20.48
C HIS A 388 4.97 0.20 18.94
N PRO A 389 5.50 -0.87 18.31
CA PRO A 389 5.78 -0.88 16.87
C PRO A 389 4.52 -0.78 16.01
N CYS A 390 3.42 -1.47 16.35
CA CYS A 390 2.19 -1.39 15.55
C CYS A 390 1.61 0.03 15.55
N LEU A 391 1.57 0.68 16.72
CA LEU A 391 1.10 2.06 16.86
C LEU A 391 1.98 3.03 16.06
N TYR A 392 3.29 2.82 16.11
CA TYR A 392 4.27 3.61 15.36
C TYR A 392 4.09 3.45 13.84
N ILE A 393 4.02 2.21 13.35
CA ILE A 393 3.82 1.92 11.92
C ILE A 393 2.48 2.48 11.41
N LEU A 394 1.40 2.37 12.18
CA LEU A 394 0.12 2.97 11.81
C LEU A 394 0.22 4.50 11.71
N THR A 395 0.90 5.14 12.65
CA THR A 395 1.07 6.61 12.67
C THR A 395 1.78 7.10 11.41
N PHE A 396 2.99 6.58 11.14
CA PHE A 396 3.75 6.96 9.95
C PHE A 396 3.16 6.41 8.65
N GLY A 397 2.43 5.31 8.73
CA GLY A 397 1.67 4.73 7.61
C GLY A 397 0.57 5.67 7.15
N PHE A 398 -0.22 6.26 8.06
CA PHE A 398 -1.24 7.24 7.69
C PHE A 398 -0.65 8.52 7.08
N VAL A 399 0.48 9.00 7.61
CA VAL A 399 1.24 10.10 7.01
C VAL A 399 1.66 9.74 5.58
N SER A 400 2.25 8.57 5.38
CA SER A 400 2.72 8.12 4.08
C SER A 400 1.59 7.88 3.08
N ALA A 401 0.47 7.32 3.52
CA ALA A 401 -0.74 7.14 2.71
C ALA A 401 -1.27 8.49 2.22
N LYS A 402 -1.37 9.50 3.10
CA LYS A 402 -1.79 10.85 2.69
C LYS A 402 -0.85 11.46 1.67
N ILE A 403 0.47 11.39 1.92
CA ILE A 403 1.48 11.91 1.00
C ILE A 403 1.43 11.19 -0.36
N THR A 404 1.16 9.89 -0.38
CA THR A 404 0.92 9.12 -1.61
C THR A 404 -0.32 9.59 -2.34
N ASN A 405 -1.44 9.81 -1.63
CA ASN A 405 -2.68 10.31 -2.22
C ASN A 405 -2.49 11.69 -2.86
N LYS A 406 -1.69 12.57 -2.24
CA LYS A 406 -1.28 13.85 -2.85
C LYS A 406 -0.47 13.67 -4.13
N LEU A 407 0.40 12.66 -4.20
CA LEU A 407 1.15 12.34 -5.41
C LEU A 407 0.24 11.85 -6.54
N VAL A 408 -0.75 11.01 -6.24
CA VAL A 408 -1.77 10.59 -7.22
C VAL A 408 -2.52 11.80 -7.77
N VAL A 409 -3.00 12.68 -6.90
CA VAL A 409 -3.65 13.93 -7.30
C VAL A 409 -2.73 14.81 -8.16
N ALA A 410 -1.47 14.97 -7.75
CA ALA A 410 -0.48 15.76 -8.48
C ALA A 410 -0.23 15.20 -9.89
N HIS A 411 -0.21 13.88 -10.04
CA HIS A 411 -0.13 13.20 -11.34
C HIS A 411 -1.35 13.52 -12.20
N MET A 412 -2.55 13.23 -11.70
CA MET A 412 -3.80 13.39 -12.47
C MET A 412 -4.09 14.85 -12.86
N THR A 413 -3.69 15.79 -11.99
CA THR A 413 -3.85 17.24 -12.24
C THR A 413 -2.64 17.86 -12.93
N LYS A 414 -1.58 17.08 -13.21
CA LYS A 414 -0.29 17.54 -13.76
C LYS A 414 0.25 18.76 -12.98
N SER A 415 0.27 18.72 -11.66
CA SER A 415 0.70 19.83 -10.80
C SER A 415 1.90 19.47 -9.95
N GLU A 416 2.61 20.48 -9.44
CA GLU A 416 3.69 20.27 -8.47
C GLU A 416 3.16 19.78 -7.12
N MET A 417 4.01 19.03 -6.40
CA MET A 417 3.79 18.69 -5.00
C MET A 417 4.50 19.71 -4.11
N HIS A 418 3.74 20.39 -3.25
CA HIS A 418 4.29 21.28 -2.23
C HIS A 418 4.61 20.51 -0.94
N LEU A 419 5.82 20.76 -0.41
CA LEU A 419 6.36 20.08 0.78
C LEU A 419 5.60 20.43 2.07
N HIS A 420 5.10 21.66 2.19
CA HIS A 420 4.33 22.08 3.36
C HIS A 420 3.00 21.34 3.40
N ASP A 421 2.84 20.46 4.38
CA ASP A 421 1.62 19.70 4.58
C ASP A 421 1.37 19.42 6.07
N THR A 422 0.08 19.40 6.45
CA THR A 422 -0.35 19.07 7.81
C THR A 422 0.01 17.64 8.22
N ALA A 423 0.25 16.73 7.27
CA ALA A 423 0.68 15.36 7.53
C ALA A 423 1.95 15.28 8.38
N PHE A 424 2.83 16.29 8.29
CA PHE A 424 4.07 16.33 9.06
C PHE A 424 3.91 16.85 10.48
N ILE A 425 2.73 17.34 10.89
CA ILE A 425 2.51 17.86 12.26
C ILE A 425 2.71 16.75 13.30
N GLY A 426 2.14 15.56 13.10
CA GLY A 426 2.32 14.43 14.02
C GLY A 426 3.80 14.04 14.21
N PRO A 427 4.53 13.71 13.12
CA PRO A 427 5.97 13.47 13.18
C PRO A 427 6.78 14.63 13.76
N ALA A 428 6.41 15.89 13.45
CA ALA A 428 7.10 17.06 13.98
C ALA A 428 6.90 17.19 15.50
N LEU A 429 5.72 16.88 16.04
CA LEU A 429 5.47 16.87 17.48
C LEU A 429 6.37 15.85 18.19
N LEU A 430 6.47 14.63 17.65
CA LEU A 430 7.37 13.59 18.18
C LEU A 430 8.84 14.03 18.11
N PHE A 431 9.26 14.59 16.98
CA PHE A 431 10.63 15.07 16.82
C PHE A 431 10.97 16.22 17.77
N LEU A 432 10.06 17.21 17.93
CA LEU A 432 10.24 18.32 18.86
C LEU A 432 10.28 17.83 20.30
N ASP A 433 9.40 16.93 20.68
CA ASP A 433 9.37 16.37 22.04
C ASP A 433 10.70 15.71 22.39
N GLN A 434 11.24 14.87 21.50
CA GLN A 434 12.57 14.28 21.66
C GLN A 434 13.71 15.32 21.69
N TYR A 435 13.60 16.39 20.89
CA TYR A 435 14.58 17.48 20.90
C TYR A 435 14.62 18.20 22.26
N PHE A 436 13.48 18.33 22.92
CA PHE A 436 13.36 18.92 24.27
C PHE A 436 13.48 17.88 25.39
N ASN A 437 14.24 16.79 25.16
CA ASN A 437 14.49 15.71 26.12
C ASN A 437 13.21 15.00 26.62
N SER A 438 12.22 14.83 25.74
CA SER A 438 10.96 14.11 26.00
C SER A 438 10.23 14.71 27.21
N PHE A 439 9.90 16.00 27.12
CA PHE A 439 9.17 16.72 28.18
C PHE A 439 7.78 16.14 28.41
N ILE A 440 7.14 15.63 27.35
CA ILE A 440 5.92 14.84 27.41
C ILE A 440 6.30 13.37 27.21
N ASP A 441 5.51 12.45 27.76
CA ASP A 441 5.70 11.03 27.47
C ASP A 441 5.53 10.78 25.96
N GLU A 442 6.60 10.32 25.31
CA GLU A 442 6.65 10.01 23.87
C GLU A 442 5.50 9.07 23.45
N TYR A 443 5.03 8.18 24.32
CA TYR A 443 3.91 7.28 24.05
C TYR A 443 2.58 8.04 23.92
N ILE A 444 2.35 9.05 24.77
CA ILE A 444 1.17 9.92 24.70
C ILE A 444 1.25 10.76 23.42
N VAL A 445 2.41 11.33 23.12
CA VAL A 445 2.63 12.11 21.89
C VAL A 445 2.39 11.24 20.66
N LEU A 446 2.79 9.96 20.69
CA LEU A 446 2.55 9.02 19.60
C LEU A 446 1.05 8.76 19.37
N TRP A 447 0.26 8.59 20.43
CA TRP A 447 -1.20 8.48 20.29
C TRP A 447 -1.84 9.74 19.72
N ILE A 448 -1.40 10.92 20.16
CA ILE A 448 -1.86 12.19 19.61
C ILE A 448 -1.51 12.26 18.12
N ALA A 449 -0.28 11.89 17.75
CA ALA A 449 0.17 11.86 16.37
C ALA A 449 -0.63 10.86 15.51
N LEU A 450 -0.97 9.68 16.03
CA LEU A 450 -1.82 8.69 15.34
C LEU A 450 -3.19 9.29 15.03
N VAL A 451 -3.89 9.79 16.06
CA VAL A 451 -5.25 10.33 15.93
C VAL A 451 -5.26 11.51 14.97
N PHE A 452 -4.28 12.40 15.11
CA PHE A 452 -4.14 13.54 14.20
C PHE A 452 -3.91 13.08 12.75
N SER A 453 -2.96 12.18 12.51
CA SER A 453 -2.61 11.72 11.16
C SER A 453 -3.76 10.96 10.51
N PHE A 454 -4.50 10.14 11.28
CA PHE A 454 -5.70 9.46 10.80
C PHE A 454 -6.79 10.45 10.40
N PHE A 455 -7.11 11.40 11.29
CA PHE A 455 -8.14 12.40 11.02
C PHE A 455 -7.77 13.29 9.83
N ASP A 456 -6.51 13.72 9.74
CA ASP A 456 -5.98 14.53 8.65
C ASP A 456 -6.02 13.79 7.29
N LEU A 457 -5.70 12.50 7.25
CA LEU A 457 -5.86 11.65 6.07
C LEU A 457 -7.32 11.56 5.63
N ILE A 458 -8.25 11.21 6.53
CA ILE A 458 -9.68 11.09 6.21
C ILE A 458 -10.24 12.44 5.73
N ARG A 459 -9.90 13.53 6.42
CA ARG A 459 -10.31 14.88 6.04
C ARG A 459 -9.82 15.25 4.65
N TYR A 460 -8.56 14.94 4.33
CA TYR A 460 -8.00 15.16 3.00
C TYR A 460 -8.76 14.36 1.93
N CYS A 461 -8.92 13.04 2.12
CA CYS A 461 -9.59 12.17 1.16
C CYS A 461 -11.05 12.59 0.91
N VAL A 462 -11.81 12.84 1.98
CA VAL A 462 -13.22 13.29 1.87
C VAL A 462 -13.32 14.63 1.15
N SER A 463 -12.47 15.59 1.49
CA SER A 463 -12.48 16.92 0.88
C SER A 463 -12.17 16.87 -0.62
N VAL A 464 -11.11 16.14 -1.02
CA VAL A 464 -10.73 15.97 -2.42
C VAL A 464 -11.81 15.23 -3.20
N CYS A 465 -12.33 14.11 -2.69
CA CYS A 465 -13.37 13.33 -3.35
C CYS A 465 -14.63 14.17 -3.57
N ASN A 466 -15.08 14.90 -2.55
CA ASN A 466 -16.27 15.75 -2.65
C ASN A 466 -16.06 16.91 -3.64
N GLN A 467 -14.86 17.52 -3.66
CA GLN A 467 -14.56 18.61 -4.57
C GLN A 467 -14.55 18.13 -6.04
N ILE A 468 -13.92 17.00 -6.32
CA ILE A 468 -13.89 16.40 -7.66
C ILE A 468 -15.30 15.94 -8.06
N ALA A 469 -16.02 15.26 -7.17
CA ALA A 469 -17.41 14.83 -7.41
C ALA A 469 -18.33 16.00 -7.76
N SER A 470 -18.21 17.11 -7.03
CA SER A 470 -18.96 18.34 -7.30
C SER A 470 -18.57 18.97 -8.64
N HIS A 471 -17.29 18.95 -9.01
CA HIS A 471 -16.81 19.53 -10.26
C HIS A 471 -17.22 18.70 -11.50
N LEU A 472 -17.10 17.38 -11.42
CA LEU A 472 -17.43 16.46 -12.51
C LEU A 472 -18.92 16.05 -12.52
N HIS A 473 -19.73 16.54 -11.57
CA HIS A 473 -21.14 16.19 -11.40
C HIS A 473 -21.42 14.67 -11.24
N ILE A 474 -20.55 14.00 -10.48
CA ILE A 474 -20.58 12.57 -10.18
C ILE A 474 -21.03 12.37 -8.72
N HIS A 475 -21.76 11.30 -8.44
CA HIS A 475 -22.01 10.86 -7.06
C HIS A 475 -20.98 9.81 -6.66
N VAL A 476 -20.27 10.04 -5.55
CA VAL A 476 -19.15 9.18 -5.10
C VAL A 476 -19.57 7.71 -4.95
N PHE A 477 -20.76 7.44 -4.39
CA PHE A 477 -21.23 6.09 -4.08
C PHE A 477 -22.54 5.70 -4.79
N ARG A 478 -22.90 6.39 -5.89
CA ARG A 478 -24.14 6.10 -6.63
C ARG A 478 -23.93 6.19 -8.13
N ILE A 479 -24.41 5.18 -8.84
CA ILE A 479 -24.43 5.19 -10.31
C ILE A 479 -25.72 5.90 -10.76
N LYS A 480 -25.61 6.82 -11.72
CA LYS A 480 -26.79 7.35 -12.43
C LYS A 480 -27.31 6.24 -13.34
N VAL A 481 -28.52 5.75 -13.05
CA VAL A 481 -29.20 4.82 -13.95
C VAL A 481 -29.53 5.60 -15.23
N SER A 482 -28.92 5.23 -16.34
CA SER A 482 -29.32 5.74 -17.64
C SER A 482 -30.70 5.15 -17.95
N THR A 483 -31.75 5.98 -17.89
CA THR A 483 -33.06 5.61 -18.40
C THR A 483 -32.96 5.50 -19.91
N ALA A 484 -32.56 4.32 -20.41
CA ALA A 484 -32.76 4.00 -21.81
C ALA A 484 -34.27 4.09 -22.07
N HIS A 485 -34.66 5.07 -22.90
CA HIS A 485 -36.04 5.21 -23.36
C HIS A 485 -36.52 3.89 -23.95
N SER A 486 -37.49 3.26 -23.28
CA SER A 486 -38.43 2.35 -23.89
C SER A 486 -39.37 3.16 -24.78
N ASN A 487 -38.89 3.64 -25.92
CA ASN A 487 -39.76 4.10 -27.00
C ASN A 487 -40.16 2.88 -27.83
N HIS A 488 -41.03 2.06 -27.27
CA HIS A 488 -41.91 1.19 -28.04
C HIS A 488 -43.34 1.70 -27.82
N HIS A 489 -43.76 2.56 -28.74
CA HIS A 489 -45.17 2.79 -29.06
C HIS A 489 -45.30 2.79 -30.57
#